data_AF-A0A4S2VEQ2-F1
#
_entry.id   AF-A0A4S2VEQ2-F1
#
_cell.length_a   1.000
_cell.length_b   1.000
_cell.length_c   1.000
_cell.angle_alpha   90.00
_cell.angle_beta   90.00
_cell.angle_gamma   90.00
#
_symmetry.space_group_name_H-M   'P 1'
#
loop_
_entity.id
_entity.type
_entity.pdbx_description
1 polymer ?
#
loop_
_entity_poly.entity_id
_entity_poly.type
_entity_poly.pdbx_seq_one_letter_code
_entity_poly.pdbx_strand_id
1 'polypeptide(L)'
;MAVPSLPPRAAQPAAESKKDKREQAKAERKAEYERKRAARKAEYESKKAARASRKDAGTAPAPAASAGTTAPTAGADRSAAQGVPAPAPERSGAKGPDARFDVPRPGGRLPSNGRSTHVALRATLLITTCVFALGSCGVTGLVIGRSSVSVKPAALAGEDLDRYRLTDFPVQSAAVFAEEYASLCMTYAPENTDKRREALARYTSLGVDRDCGWNGKGKQQVKQASWDGTVEELPEYGKNGRYLNIQVTFAGGRTTTLSVPVYVKDLAGASGLRVVGNVGEMPLPIRDTAPALEKREEVIDQELSAQLRDQVLAGYFKAWAASDTTALTRFTTPDATTAAVSGLAGALTAPVVQEVQALAPEGTETGKKATYTQGQAVPARVTVVWGGGGGEDAKAEVALKRSYRVTVVNTAQGWFIKDIRGGVMDPTGGRADTPTAASPTATPASGASAPSAPSGSASPGLPAAPKPAASQPAP
;
A
#
# COMPACT_ATOMS: atom_id res chain seq x y z
N MET A 1 36.84 -33.18 -82.65
CA MET A 1 36.88 -31.78 -83.12
C MET A 1 36.23 -30.89 -82.07
N ALA A 2 36.45 -29.57 -82.12
CA ALA A 2 36.31 -28.66 -80.98
C ALA A 2 34.91 -28.59 -80.32
N VAL A 3 34.90 -28.39 -79.00
CA VAL A 3 33.72 -27.96 -78.22
C VAL A 3 33.81 -26.44 -78.01
N PRO A 4 32.73 -25.65 -78.15
CA PRO A 4 32.83 -24.18 -78.13
C PRO A 4 33.03 -23.61 -76.72
N SER A 5 33.83 -22.55 -76.59
CA SER A 5 33.97 -21.79 -75.36
C SER A 5 32.80 -20.81 -75.15
N LEU A 6 32.31 -20.72 -73.92
CA LEU A 6 31.31 -19.73 -73.52
C LEU A 6 31.98 -18.38 -73.18
N PRO A 7 31.32 -17.23 -73.45
CA PRO A 7 31.89 -15.90 -73.22
C PRO A 7 31.93 -15.51 -71.73
N PRO A 8 32.82 -14.59 -71.33
CA PRO A 8 32.95 -14.15 -69.94
C PRO A 8 31.74 -13.31 -69.49
N ARG A 9 31.30 -13.55 -68.25
CA ARG A 9 30.15 -12.89 -67.63
C ARG A 9 30.53 -11.49 -67.14
N ALA A 10 29.83 -10.47 -67.61
CA ALA A 10 30.04 -9.09 -67.19
C ALA A 10 29.83 -8.91 -65.67
N ALA A 11 30.70 -8.14 -65.03
CA ALA A 11 30.62 -7.84 -63.61
C ALA A 11 29.47 -6.84 -63.31
N GLN A 12 28.57 -7.22 -62.40
CA GLN A 12 27.59 -6.27 -61.84
C GLN A 12 28.27 -5.41 -60.75
N PRO A 13 27.90 -4.12 -60.63
CA PRO A 13 28.47 -3.23 -59.62
C PRO A 13 28.10 -3.69 -58.20
N ALA A 14 29.05 -3.50 -57.27
CA ALA A 14 28.88 -3.91 -55.88
C ALA A 14 27.67 -3.21 -55.23
N ALA A 15 26.68 -4.00 -54.82
CA ALA A 15 25.55 -3.49 -54.07
C ALA A 15 26.00 -3.08 -52.66
N GLU A 16 25.80 -1.81 -52.29
CA GLU A 16 26.04 -1.30 -50.94
C GLU A 16 25.48 -2.23 -49.88
N SER A 17 26.28 -2.54 -48.85
CA SER A 17 25.86 -3.55 -47.90
C SER A 17 24.70 -3.03 -47.04
N LYS A 18 23.79 -3.94 -46.65
CA LYS A 18 22.68 -3.62 -45.73
C LYS A 18 23.17 -3.10 -44.37
N LYS A 19 24.46 -3.28 -44.04
CA LYS A 19 25.09 -2.77 -42.82
C LYS A 19 25.28 -1.26 -42.89
N ASP A 20 25.81 -0.75 -44.00
CA ASP A 20 26.18 0.66 -44.16
C ASP A 20 24.94 1.57 -44.07
N LYS A 21 23.85 1.19 -44.75
CA LYS A 21 22.54 1.87 -44.64
C LYS A 21 21.97 1.86 -43.22
N ARG A 22 22.29 0.86 -42.39
CA ARG A 22 21.84 0.79 -40.99
C ARG A 22 22.69 1.68 -40.07
N GLU A 23 23.96 1.89 -40.39
CA GLU A 23 24.84 2.80 -39.62
C GLU A 23 24.58 4.26 -39.99
N GLN A 24 24.38 4.58 -41.28
CA GLN A 24 23.97 5.91 -41.73
C GLN A 24 22.65 6.36 -41.08
N ALA A 25 21.63 5.49 -41.09
CA ALA A 25 20.35 5.76 -40.42
C ALA A 25 20.45 5.91 -38.88
N LYS A 26 21.48 5.34 -38.23
CA LYS A 26 21.76 5.59 -36.81
C LYS A 26 22.43 6.96 -36.60
N ALA A 27 23.37 7.33 -37.47
CA ALA A 27 24.06 8.62 -37.42
C ALA A 27 23.08 9.79 -37.61
N GLU A 28 22.19 9.69 -38.60
CA GLU A 28 21.15 10.69 -38.87
C GLU A 28 20.22 10.90 -37.67
N ARG A 29 19.72 9.80 -37.06
CA ARG A 29 18.88 9.88 -35.85
C ARG A 29 19.59 10.51 -34.66
N LYS A 30 20.89 10.25 -34.49
CA LYS A 30 21.71 10.88 -33.44
C LYS A 30 21.85 12.39 -33.69
N ALA A 31 22.15 12.79 -34.93
CA ALA A 31 22.25 14.20 -35.31
C ALA A 31 20.91 14.95 -35.15
N GLU A 32 19.78 14.33 -35.50
CA GLU A 32 18.45 14.90 -35.31
C GLU A 32 18.12 15.09 -33.81
N TYR A 33 18.46 14.11 -32.98
CA TYR A 33 18.28 14.18 -31.52
C TYR A 33 19.12 15.32 -30.90
N GLU A 34 20.38 15.46 -31.31
CA GLU A 34 21.27 16.54 -30.84
C GLU A 34 20.78 17.92 -31.28
N ARG A 35 20.29 18.07 -32.54
CA ARG A 35 19.64 19.31 -33.01
C ARG A 35 18.39 19.65 -32.19
N LYS A 36 17.50 18.69 -31.92
CA LYS A 36 16.30 18.88 -31.08
C LYS A 36 16.66 19.24 -29.63
N ARG A 37 17.72 18.66 -29.07
CA ARG A 37 18.23 18.99 -27.73
C ARG A 37 18.81 20.41 -27.67
N ALA A 38 19.56 20.83 -28.69
CA ALA A 38 20.10 22.18 -28.80
C ALA A 38 18.99 23.23 -28.91
N ALA A 39 17.98 23.00 -29.77
CA ALA A 39 16.84 23.89 -29.93
C ALA A 39 16.06 24.11 -28.61
N ARG A 40 15.76 23.03 -27.87
CA ARG A 40 15.10 23.13 -26.55
C ARG A 40 15.95 23.89 -25.51
N LYS A 41 17.27 23.77 -25.55
CA LYS A 41 18.17 24.53 -24.66
C LYS A 41 18.14 26.03 -25.00
N ALA A 42 18.16 26.39 -26.28
CA ALA A 42 18.04 27.78 -26.72
C ALA A 42 16.68 28.41 -26.34
N GLU A 43 15.58 27.66 -26.50
CA GLU A 43 14.23 28.09 -26.08
C GLU A 43 14.11 28.28 -24.55
N TYR A 44 14.79 27.45 -23.76
CA TYR A 44 14.83 27.60 -22.31
C TYR A 44 15.59 28.88 -21.88
N GLU A 45 16.78 29.12 -22.43
CA GLU A 45 17.56 30.32 -22.11
C GLU A 45 16.88 31.61 -22.61
N SER A 46 16.21 31.60 -23.78
CA SER A 46 15.47 32.78 -24.24
C SER A 46 14.27 33.12 -23.35
N LYS A 47 13.52 32.11 -22.88
CA LYS A 47 12.44 32.29 -21.89
C LYS A 47 12.97 32.77 -20.53
N LYS A 48 14.16 32.33 -20.14
CA LYS A 48 14.83 32.77 -18.90
C LYS A 48 15.27 34.24 -19.00
N ALA A 49 15.89 34.64 -20.12
CA ALA A 49 16.26 36.02 -20.38
C ALA A 49 15.04 36.96 -20.44
N ALA A 50 13.96 36.54 -21.10
CA ALA A 50 12.71 37.29 -21.15
C ALA A 50 12.02 37.46 -19.78
N ARG A 51 12.23 36.51 -18.85
CA ARG A 51 11.77 36.64 -17.45
C ARG A 51 12.64 37.59 -16.63
N ALA A 52 13.94 37.64 -16.89
CA ALA A 52 14.84 38.61 -16.25
C ALA A 52 14.50 40.04 -16.67
N SER A 53 14.38 40.32 -17.98
CA SER A 53 14.10 41.68 -18.48
C SER A 53 12.75 42.26 -17.99
N ARG A 54 11.74 41.43 -17.74
CA ARG A 54 10.47 41.86 -17.12
C ARG A 54 10.58 42.21 -15.65
N LYS A 55 11.63 41.76 -14.95
CA LYS A 55 11.85 42.05 -13.53
C LYS A 55 12.50 43.44 -13.34
N ASP A 56 13.31 43.87 -14.31
CA ASP A 56 14.06 45.13 -14.23
C ASP A 56 13.29 46.34 -14.81
N ALA A 57 12.25 46.12 -15.61
CA ALA A 57 11.41 47.18 -16.19
C ALA A 57 10.34 47.76 -15.22
N GLY A 58 10.46 47.47 -13.92
CA GLY A 58 9.40 47.63 -12.90
C GLY A 58 9.40 48.93 -12.09
N THR A 59 9.96 50.04 -12.58
CA THR A 59 9.88 51.35 -11.88
C THR A 59 9.77 52.53 -12.86
N ALA A 60 8.55 52.99 -13.12
CA ALA A 60 8.26 54.34 -13.65
C ALA A 60 6.87 54.78 -13.14
N PRO A 61 6.68 56.03 -12.68
CA PRO A 61 5.44 56.46 -12.02
C PRO A 61 4.35 56.91 -13.01
N ALA A 62 3.09 56.72 -12.63
CA ALA A 62 1.93 57.23 -13.37
C ALA A 62 1.50 58.63 -12.88
N PRO A 63 1.10 59.55 -13.77
CA PRO A 63 0.45 60.82 -13.41
C PRO A 63 -1.06 60.64 -13.13
N ALA A 64 -1.70 61.71 -12.62
CA ALA A 64 -2.96 61.65 -11.87
C ALA A 64 -4.21 62.24 -12.59
N ALA A 65 -5.34 62.18 -11.87
CA ALA A 65 -6.64 62.84 -12.11
C ALA A 65 -7.56 62.18 -13.17
N SER A 66 -8.90 62.26 -13.12
CA SER A 66 -9.83 63.12 -12.35
C SER A 66 -11.11 62.39 -11.90
N ALA A 67 -11.92 63.05 -11.05
CA ALA A 67 -13.19 62.57 -10.49
C ALA A 67 -14.40 62.67 -11.45
N GLY A 68 -15.53 62.03 -11.09
CA GLY A 68 -16.82 62.21 -11.76
C GLY A 68 -17.96 61.37 -11.16
N THR A 69 -18.90 62.01 -10.45
CA THR A 69 -20.07 61.40 -9.81
C THR A 69 -21.30 61.42 -10.73
N THR A 70 -22.14 60.38 -10.73
CA THR A 70 -23.64 60.39 -10.66
C THR A 70 -24.31 59.17 -11.33
N ALA A 71 -25.50 58.84 -10.82
CA ALA A 71 -26.55 58.02 -11.42
C ALA A 71 -27.89 58.76 -11.14
N PRO A 72 -29.10 58.27 -11.50
CA PRO A 72 -29.51 57.21 -12.43
C PRO A 72 -30.63 57.69 -13.43
N THR A 73 -31.34 56.75 -14.09
CA THR A 73 -32.83 56.73 -14.30
C THR A 73 -33.32 56.44 -15.74
N ALA A 74 -34.43 55.69 -15.79
CA ALA A 74 -35.19 55.07 -16.88
C ALA A 74 -35.66 55.91 -18.08
N GLY A 75 -36.15 55.20 -19.12
CA GLY A 75 -37.05 55.73 -20.17
C GLY A 75 -37.15 54.79 -21.38
N ALA A 76 -38.36 54.43 -21.81
CA ALA A 76 -38.61 53.46 -22.91
C ALA A 76 -39.44 54.07 -24.05
N ASP A 77 -39.31 53.50 -25.27
CA ASP A 77 -40.25 53.45 -26.42
C ASP A 77 -39.46 53.13 -27.72
N ARG A 78 -39.95 52.50 -28.80
CA ARG A 78 -41.18 51.75 -29.12
C ARG A 78 -41.03 51.01 -30.46
N SER A 79 -41.82 49.94 -30.68
CA SER A 79 -42.32 49.43 -32.00
C SER A 79 -41.29 48.95 -33.06
N ALA A 80 -41.52 47.93 -33.90
CA ALA A 80 -42.51 46.83 -34.02
C ALA A 80 -41.90 45.78 -35.01
N ALA A 81 -42.52 44.72 -35.56
CA ALA A 81 -43.87 44.14 -35.53
C ALA A 81 -43.82 42.64 -35.93
N GLN A 82 -44.91 41.88 -35.70
CA GLN A 82 -45.27 40.57 -36.34
C GLN A 82 -44.33 39.36 -36.08
N GLY A 83 -44.79 38.12 -35.85
CA GLY A 83 -46.16 37.59 -35.71
C GLY A 83 -46.16 36.16 -35.12
N VAL A 84 -47.33 35.72 -34.63
CA VAL A 84 -47.63 34.46 -33.89
C VAL A 84 -48.85 33.83 -34.62
N PRO A 85 -49.02 32.49 -34.80
CA PRO A 85 -49.13 31.52 -33.68
C PRO A 85 -48.68 30.05 -33.91
N ALA A 86 -48.64 29.30 -32.80
CA ALA A 86 -48.67 27.83 -32.75
C ALA A 86 -50.12 27.29 -32.67
N PRO A 87 -50.35 25.98 -32.84
CA PRO A 87 -50.67 25.15 -31.66
C PRO A 87 -50.14 23.69 -31.72
N ALA A 88 -50.35 22.94 -30.64
CA ALA A 88 -50.02 21.51 -30.45
C ALA A 88 -51.28 20.60 -30.66
N PRO A 89 -51.40 19.32 -30.20
CA PRO A 89 -50.44 18.23 -29.91
C PRO A 89 -50.89 16.84 -30.49
N GLU A 90 -50.17 15.76 -30.11
CA GLU A 90 -50.63 14.36 -29.90
C GLU A 90 -50.93 13.33 -31.06
N ARG A 91 -50.31 12.13 -30.86
CA ARG A 91 -50.84 10.74 -30.95
C ARG A 91 -50.75 9.84 -32.21
N SER A 92 -50.21 8.63 -31.91
CA SER A 92 -50.68 7.27 -32.31
C SER A 92 -50.06 6.57 -33.53
N GLY A 93 -49.51 5.36 -33.30
CA GLY A 93 -49.08 4.41 -34.34
C GLY A 93 -48.17 3.29 -33.83
N ALA A 94 -48.68 2.32 -33.08
CA ALA A 94 -47.88 1.21 -32.52
C ALA A 94 -47.88 -0.05 -33.42
N LYS A 95 -46.72 -0.72 -33.58
CA LYS A 95 -46.64 -2.19 -33.81
C LYS A 95 -45.20 -2.76 -33.80
N GLY A 96 -45.00 -3.83 -33.01
CA GLY A 96 -44.24 -5.02 -33.41
C GLY A 96 -42.70 -5.03 -33.26
N PRO A 97 -42.13 -6.00 -32.52
CA PRO A 97 -40.69 -6.31 -32.55
C PRO A 97 -40.38 -7.39 -33.61
N ASP A 98 -39.37 -7.18 -34.45
CA ASP A 98 -38.82 -8.25 -35.30
C ASP A 98 -37.38 -7.89 -35.79
N ALA A 99 -36.41 -7.93 -34.87
CA ALA A 99 -35.00 -7.73 -35.21
C ALA A 99 -34.43 -9.01 -35.86
N ARG A 100 -34.58 -9.14 -37.18
CA ARG A 100 -34.01 -10.27 -37.92
C ARG A 100 -32.49 -10.16 -38.00
N PHE A 101 -31.81 -11.17 -37.45
CA PHE A 101 -30.38 -11.41 -37.63
C PHE A 101 -30.06 -11.56 -39.13
N ASP A 102 -29.18 -10.73 -39.66
CA ASP A 102 -28.57 -10.95 -40.97
C ASP A 102 -27.29 -11.77 -40.80
N VAL A 103 -27.29 -13.00 -41.30
CA VAL A 103 -26.19 -13.96 -41.15
C VAL A 103 -25.44 -14.05 -42.48
N PRO A 104 -24.16 -13.62 -42.56
CA PRO A 104 -23.37 -13.70 -43.78
C PRO A 104 -23.24 -15.15 -44.27
N ARG A 105 -23.57 -15.39 -45.55
CA ARG A 105 -23.46 -16.73 -46.16
C ARG A 105 -21.99 -17.20 -46.19
N PRO A 106 -21.69 -18.44 -45.74
CA PRO A 106 -20.33 -18.98 -45.85
C PRO A 106 -19.99 -19.26 -47.32
N GLY A 107 -18.84 -18.75 -47.79
CA GLY A 107 -18.30 -19.02 -49.14
C GLY A 107 -17.85 -17.81 -49.97
N GLY A 108 -18.04 -16.58 -49.50
CA GLY A 108 -17.57 -15.37 -50.19
C GLY A 108 -16.05 -15.21 -50.15
N ARG A 109 -15.39 -15.05 -51.32
CA ARG A 109 -13.95 -14.81 -51.41
C ARG A 109 -13.60 -13.39 -50.97
N LEU A 110 -12.62 -13.26 -50.07
CA LEU A 110 -12.06 -11.96 -49.66
C LEU A 110 -11.30 -11.31 -50.83
N PRO A 111 -11.54 -10.02 -51.16
CA PRO A 111 -10.72 -9.31 -52.13
C PRO A 111 -9.32 -9.05 -51.56
N SER A 112 -8.29 -9.45 -52.30
CA SER A 112 -6.89 -9.27 -51.92
C SER A 112 -6.46 -7.81 -52.03
N ASN A 113 -6.33 -7.10 -50.90
CA ASN A 113 -5.68 -5.79 -50.83
C ASN A 113 -4.81 -5.64 -49.57
N GLY A 114 -3.86 -6.56 -49.41
CA GLY A 114 -2.86 -6.52 -48.34
C GLY A 114 -1.78 -5.47 -48.57
N ARG A 115 -2.02 -4.23 -48.13
CA ARG A 115 -0.95 -3.25 -47.76
C ARG A 115 -1.44 -2.00 -47.03
N SER A 116 -2.70 -1.57 -47.22
CA SER A 116 -3.27 -0.38 -46.56
C SER A 116 -3.78 -0.63 -45.13
N THR A 117 -4.29 -1.84 -44.86
CA THR A 117 -4.88 -2.22 -43.56
C THR A 117 -3.89 -2.16 -42.39
N HIS A 118 -2.62 -2.50 -42.60
CA HIS A 118 -1.59 -2.40 -41.55
C HIS A 118 -1.20 -0.97 -41.20
N VAL A 119 -1.39 0.00 -42.11
CA VAL A 119 -1.14 1.42 -41.82
C VAL A 119 -2.31 1.99 -41.03
N ALA A 120 -3.54 1.70 -41.45
CA ALA A 120 -4.75 2.09 -40.71
C ALA A 120 -4.76 1.54 -39.28
N LEU A 121 -4.43 0.25 -39.10
CA LEU A 121 -4.43 -0.40 -37.78
C LEU A 121 -3.29 0.09 -36.88
N ARG A 122 -2.15 0.52 -37.43
CA ARG A 122 -1.08 1.18 -36.65
C ARG A 122 -1.43 2.63 -36.30
N ALA A 123 -2.14 3.35 -37.18
CA ALA A 123 -2.60 4.70 -36.91
C ALA A 123 -3.66 4.71 -35.80
N THR A 124 -4.64 3.81 -35.83
CA THR A 124 -5.64 3.72 -34.75
C THR A 124 -5.03 3.32 -33.41
N LEU A 125 -4.04 2.43 -33.37
CA LEU A 125 -3.34 2.06 -32.13
C LEU A 125 -2.50 3.21 -31.53
N LEU A 126 -1.86 4.02 -32.38
CA LEU A 126 -1.17 5.24 -31.94
C LEU A 126 -2.14 6.33 -31.47
N ILE A 127 -3.28 6.49 -32.15
CA ILE A 127 -4.29 7.47 -31.75
C ILE A 127 -4.95 7.06 -30.43
N THR A 128 -5.34 5.79 -30.24
CA THR A 128 -5.93 5.34 -28.96
C THR A 128 -4.93 5.42 -27.82
N THR A 129 -3.66 5.04 -28.01
CA THR A 129 -2.63 5.22 -26.95
C THR A 129 -2.38 6.69 -26.61
N CYS A 130 -2.37 7.60 -27.58
CA CYS A 130 -2.32 9.04 -27.29
C CYS A 130 -3.57 9.57 -26.56
N VAL A 131 -4.77 9.10 -26.91
CA VAL A 131 -6.02 9.47 -26.23
C VAL A 131 -6.06 8.93 -24.79
N PHE A 132 -5.60 7.70 -24.54
CA PHE A 132 -5.48 7.17 -23.17
C PHE A 132 -4.41 7.90 -22.35
N ALA A 133 -3.28 8.29 -22.95
CA ALA A 133 -2.22 9.05 -22.28
C ALA A 133 -2.61 10.51 -21.97
N LEU A 134 -3.43 11.14 -22.81
CA LEU A 134 -3.99 12.47 -22.53
C LEU A 134 -5.20 12.40 -21.57
N GLY A 135 -5.98 11.33 -21.63
CA GLY A 135 -7.06 11.04 -20.67
C GLY A 135 -6.55 10.84 -19.25
N SER A 136 -5.42 10.14 -19.05
CA SER A 136 -4.85 9.94 -17.72
C SER A 136 -4.30 11.22 -17.08
N CYS A 137 -3.74 12.14 -17.88
CA CYS A 137 -3.41 13.50 -17.43
C CYS A 137 -4.67 14.37 -17.16
N GLY A 138 -5.75 14.19 -17.94
CA GLY A 138 -7.01 14.89 -17.72
C GLY A 138 -7.68 14.53 -16.39
N VAL A 139 -7.73 13.24 -16.04
CA VAL A 139 -8.40 12.78 -14.80
C VAL A 139 -7.60 13.14 -13.54
N THR A 140 -6.27 13.05 -13.56
CA THR A 140 -5.44 13.55 -12.44
C THR A 140 -5.52 15.07 -12.29
N GLY A 141 -5.60 15.82 -13.41
CA GLY A 141 -5.86 17.26 -13.39
C GLY A 141 -7.24 17.62 -12.82
N LEU A 142 -8.28 16.82 -13.08
CA LEU A 142 -9.64 17.09 -12.60
C LEU A 142 -9.82 16.80 -11.10
N VAL A 143 -9.13 15.78 -10.57
CA VAL A 143 -9.20 15.43 -9.13
C VAL A 143 -8.38 16.40 -8.27
N ILE A 144 -7.28 16.95 -8.79
CA ILE A 144 -6.49 17.99 -8.09
C ILE A 144 -7.09 19.38 -8.30
N GLY A 145 -7.66 19.66 -9.47
CA GLY A 145 -8.19 20.97 -9.84
C GLY A 145 -9.55 21.35 -9.24
N ARG A 146 -10.28 20.42 -8.60
CA ARG A 146 -11.60 20.70 -8.00
C ARG A 146 -11.56 20.95 -6.49
N SER A 147 -10.41 20.79 -5.84
CA SER A 147 -10.22 20.94 -4.39
C SER A 147 -9.76 22.36 -3.97
N SER A 148 -9.63 23.29 -4.90
CA SER A 148 -9.19 24.67 -4.67
C SER A 148 -10.20 25.73 -5.12
N VAL A 149 -11.50 25.42 -5.01
CA VAL A 149 -12.50 26.49 -4.91
C VAL A 149 -12.34 27.11 -3.52
N SER A 150 -11.77 28.31 -3.45
CA SER A 150 -11.86 29.14 -2.23
C SER A 150 -13.30 29.60 -2.04
N VAL A 151 -14.15 28.69 -1.57
CA VAL A 151 -15.48 29.02 -1.06
C VAL A 151 -15.24 29.94 0.12
N LYS A 152 -15.60 31.21 -0.05
CA LYS A 152 -15.71 32.17 1.05
C LYS A 152 -16.62 31.50 2.09
N PRO A 153 -16.12 31.15 3.29
CA PRO A 153 -16.85 30.22 4.13
C PRO A 153 -18.20 30.84 4.52
N ALA A 154 -19.28 30.25 4.00
CA ALA A 154 -20.50 30.20 4.79
C ALA A 154 -20.07 29.57 6.11
N ALA A 155 -20.24 30.29 7.22
CA ALA A 155 -19.72 29.86 8.50
C ALA A 155 -20.32 28.49 8.83
N LEU A 156 -19.50 27.44 8.73
CA LEU A 156 -19.89 26.09 9.10
C LEU A 156 -20.34 26.15 10.56
N ALA A 157 -21.51 25.59 10.85
CA ALA A 157 -21.98 25.51 12.22
C ALA A 157 -20.97 24.72 13.07
N GLY A 158 -20.86 25.03 14.37
CA GLY A 158 -19.92 24.33 15.26
C GLY A 158 -20.11 22.80 15.21
N GLU A 159 -21.36 22.35 15.12
CA GLU A 159 -21.72 20.94 14.97
C GLU A 159 -21.13 20.28 13.71
N ASP A 160 -21.00 21.00 12.59
CA ASP A 160 -20.37 20.47 11.37
C ASP A 160 -18.84 20.49 11.48
N LEU A 161 -18.26 21.50 12.14
CA LEU A 161 -16.82 21.53 12.41
C LEU A 161 -16.40 20.33 13.27
N ASP A 162 -17.17 20.00 14.30
CA ASP A 162 -16.91 18.87 15.19
C ASP A 162 -17.25 17.52 14.53
N ARG A 163 -18.39 17.43 13.81
CA ARG A 163 -18.78 16.21 13.03
C ARG A 163 -17.72 15.81 12.01
N TYR A 164 -17.10 16.78 11.35
CA TYR A 164 -16.05 16.55 10.35
C TYR A 164 -14.62 16.71 10.93
N ARG A 165 -14.48 16.93 12.25
CA ARG A 165 -13.18 17.07 12.95
C ARG A 165 -12.25 18.12 12.34
N LEU A 166 -12.82 19.20 11.81
CA LEU A 166 -12.10 20.30 11.15
C LEU A 166 -11.37 21.21 12.16
N THR A 167 -11.62 20.98 13.46
CA THR A 167 -11.02 21.62 14.63
C THR A 167 -9.93 20.77 15.30
N ASP A 168 -9.80 19.49 14.92
CA ASP A 168 -8.82 18.55 15.47
C ASP A 168 -7.45 18.69 14.79
N PHE A 169 -6.39 18.26 15.48
CA PHE A 169 -5.07 18.12 14.86
C PHE A 169 -5.08 16.99 13.82
N PRO A 170 -4.68 17.22 12.55
CA PRO A 170 -4.79 16.24 11.47
C PRO A 170 -3.64 15.22 11.51
N VAL A 171 -3.65 14.38 12.55
CA VAL A 171 -2.58 13.43 12.94
C VAL A 171 -2.00 12.67 11.77
N GLN A 172 -2.82 12.07 10.91
CA GLN A 172 -2.34 11.21 9.82
C GLN A 172 -1.54 11.97 8.75
N SER A 173 -1.93 13.22 8.43
CA SER A 173 -1.16 14.06 7.51
C SER A 173 0.14 14.57 8.14
N ALA A 174 0.10 14.90 9.44
CA ALA A 174 1.28 15.28 10.21
C ALA A 174 2.25 14.11 10.40
N ALA A 175 1.74 12.88 10.54
CA ALA A 175 2.51 11.65 10.66
C ALA A 175 3.30 11.37 9.38
N VAL A 176 2.67 11.36 8.21
CA VAL A 176 3.37 11.19 6.92
C VAL A 176 4.42 12.28 6.70
N PHE A 177 4.09 13.53 7.01
CA PHE A 177 5.05 14.65 6.96
C PHE A 177 6.24 14.47 7.91
N ALA A 178 6.00 13.97 9.13
CA ALA A 178 7.04 13.66 10.11
C ALA A 178 7.87 12.43 9.72
N GLU A 179 7.28 11.41 9.08
CA GLU A 179 7.99 10.24 8.53
C GLU A 179 8.97 10.64 7.42
N GLU A 180 8.52 11.45 6.46
CA GLU A 180 9.37 12.01 5.40
C GLU A 180 10.52 12.83 5.98
N TYR A 181 10.20 13.72 6.92
CA TYR A 181 11.20 14.54 7.61
C TYR A 181 12.20 13.71 8.41
N ALA A 182 11.74 12.72 9.20
CA ALA A 182 12.60 11.84 9.98
C ALA A 182 13.53 11.01 9.09
N SER A 183 13.01 10.50 7.97
CA SER A 183 13.81 9.76 6.97
C SER A 183 14.94 10.63 6.39
N LEU A 184 14.67 11.91 6.12
CA LEU A 184 15.65 12.88 5.63
C LEU A 184 16.62 13.39 6.72
N CYS A 185 16.13 13.65 7.93
CA CYS A 185 16.94 14.06 9.08
C CYS A 185 17.95 12.95 9.42
N MET A 186 17.50 11.71 9.52
CA MET A 186 18.31 10.56 9.94
C MET A 186 19.11 9.90 8.80
N THR A 187 19.01 10.42 7.57
CA THR A 187 19.86 10.04 6.43
C THR A 187 20.85 11.16 6.13
N TYR A 188 22.15 10.89 6.29
CA TYR A 188 23.21 11.88 6.09
C TYR A 188 24.51 11.27 5.56
N ALA A 189 25.22 12.03 4.74
CA ALA A 189 26.56 11.72 4.25
C ALA A 189 27.25 13.02 3.77
N PRO A 190 28.58 13.20 3.98
CA PRO A 190 29.29 14.45 3.67
C PRO A 190 29.09 14.93 2.23
N GLU A 191 29.07 14.00 1.27
CA GLU A 191 28.89 14.26 -0.16
C GLU A 191 27.55 14.91 -0.56
N ASN A 192 26.53 14.88 0.31
CA ASN A 192 25.17 15.36 0.00
C ASN A 192 24.70 16.51 0.92
N THR A 193 25.60 17.06 1.74
CA THR A 193 25.30 18.02 2.81
C THR A 193 24.39 19.18 2.36
N ASP A 194 24.75 19.93 1.32
CA ASP A 194 23.99 21.13 0.93
C ASP A 194 22.61 20.79 0.33
N LYS A 195 22.51 19.68 -0.42
CA LYS A 195 21.21 19.19 -0.94
C LYS A 195 20.30 18.76 0.21
N ARG A 196 20.85 18.10 1.24
CA ARG A 196 20.12 17.70 2.44
C ARG A 196 19.62 18.93 3.21
N ARG A 197 20.46 19.95 3.41
CA ARG A 197 20.07 21.23 4.04
C ARG A 197 18.95 21.94 3.26
N GLU A 198 19.04 21.99 1.93
CA GLU A 198 18.00 22.59 1.09
C GLU A 198 16.67 21.83 1.19
N ALA A 199 16.72 20.50 1.27
CA ALA A 199 15.54 19.67 1.46
C ALA A 199 14.94 19.85 2.87
N LEU A 200 15.75 19.83 3.94
CA LEU A 200 15.31 20.01 5.33
C LEU A 200 14.60 21.35 5.54
N ALA A 201 15.12 22.44 4.96
CA ALA A 201 14.54 23.78 5.05
C ALA A 201 13.10 23.90 4.48
N ARG A 202 12.63 22.89 3.72
CA ARG A 202 11.24 22.83 3.23
C ARG A 202 10.28 22.37 4.33
N TYR A 203 10.74 21.57 5.29
CA TYR A 203 9.98 21.05 6.41
C TYR A 203 10.08 21.94 7.66
N THR A 204 11.26 22.50 7.94
CA THR A 204 11.53 23.18 9.22
C THR A 204 11.10 24.64 9.28
N SER A 205 10.96 25.18 10.49
CA SER A 205 10.96 26.62 10.76
C SER A 205 12.40 27.17 10.86
N LEU A 206 12.56 28.49 10.84
CA LEU A 206 13.89 29.14 10.83
C LEU A 206 14.74 28.88 12.08
N GLY A 207 14.11 28.54 13.22
CA GLY A 207 14.80 28.30 14.50
C GLY A 207 15.30 26.87 14.70
N VAL A 208 14.96 25.95 13.80
CA VAL A 208 15.41 24.54 13.85
C VAL A 208 16.80 24.42 13.25
N ASP A 209 17.63 23.54 13.80
CA ASP A 209 18.94 23.22 13.25
C ASP A 209 18.83 22.74 11.79
N ARG A 210 19.52 23.46 10.91
CA ARG A 210 19.55 23.21 9.45
C ARG A 210 20.19 21.87 9.08
N ASP A 211 21.01 21.31 9.97
CA ASP A 211 21.62 19.99 9.81
C ASP A 211 20.93 18.90 10.66
N CYS A 212 19.87 19.23 11.41
CA CYS A 212 19.13 18.31 12.27
C CYS A 212 20.04 17.57 13.29
N GLY A 213 20.89 18.32 14.00
CA GLY A 213 21.84 17.79 14.99
C GLY A 213 23.11 17.14 14.41
N TRP A 214 23.21 17.01 13.08
CA TRP A 214 24.34 16.32 12.44
C TRP A 214 25.56 17.25 12.28
N ASN A 215 26.71 16.81 12.79
CA ASN A 215 27.97 17.57 12.77
C ASN A 215 28.75 17.52 11.44
N GLY A 216 28.14 17.04 10.35
CA GLY A 216 28.78 16.90 9.04
C GLY A 216 29.73 15.70 8.89
N LYS A 217 29.86 14.81 9.89
CA LYS A 217 30.78 13.66 9.87
C LYS A 217 30.04 12.31 9.92
N GLY A 218 30.66 11.29 9.32
CA GLY A 218 30.08 9.95 9.25
C GLY A 218 28.94 9.83 8.24
N LYS A 219 28.41 8.61 8.06
CA LYS A 219 27.32 8.32 7.13
C LYS A 219 26.25 7.46 7.80
N GLN A 220 24.99 7.76 7.51
CA GLN A 220 23.83 7.01 8.00
C GLN A 220 22.76 6.97 6.91
N GLN A 221 22.08 5.83 6.79
CA GLN A 221 20.94 5.66 5.88
C GLN A 221 19.76 5.06 6.64
N VAL A 222 18.59 5.65 6.43
CA VAL A 222 17.30 5.09 6.86
C VAL A 222 16.83 4.06 5.84
N LYS A 223 16.36 2.91 6.33
CA LYS A 223 15.66 1.89 5.55
C LYS A 223 14.15 2.13 5.56
N GLN A 224 13.61 2.53 6.72
CA GLN A 224 12.21 2.83 6.92
C GLN A 224 12.04 3.85 8.06
N ALA A 225 11.12 4.79 7.90
CA ALA A 225 10.58 5.61 8.97
C ALA A 225 9.05 5.36 8.99
N SER A 226 8.47 5.22 10.18
CA SER A 226 7.02 5.02 10.36
C SER A 226 6.56 5.55 11.71
N TRP A 227 5.47 6.31 11.73
CA TRP A 227 4.80 6.76 12.94
C TRP A 227 4.32 5.56 13.75
N ASP A 228 4.55 5.59 15.07
CA ASP A 228 4.27 4.45 15.95
C ASP A 228 2.89 4.50 16.65
N GLY A 229 2.08 5.51 16.31
CA GLY A 229 0.78 5.75 16.93
C GLY A 229 0.82 6.79 18.06
N THR A 230 2.00 7.13 18.60
CA THR A 230 2.12 8.08 19.71
C THR A 230 1.95 9.52 19.23
N VAL A 231 1.14 10.28 19.95
CA VAL A 231 0.91 11.71 19.77
C VAL A 231 0.87 12.35 21.16
N GLU A 232 1.69 13.36 21.37
CA GLU A 232 1.71 14.18 22.60
C GLU A 232 1.39 15.63 22.23
N GLU A 233 0.77 16.38 23.14
CA GLU A 233 0.52 17.81 22.90
C GLU A 233 1.82 18.62 22.89
N LEU A 234 1.91 19.62 22.02
CA LEU A 234 2.97 20.63 22.04
C LEU A 234 2.36 21.92 22.61
N PRO A 235 2.45 22.16 23.94
CA PRO A 235 1.61 23.14 24.63
C PRO A 235 1.74 24.57 24.09
N GLU A 236 2.92 24.94 23.61
CA GLU A 236 3.25 26.24 23.03
C GLU A 236 2.41 26.60 21.80
N TYR A 237 1.83 25.58 21.14
CA TYR A 237 0.99 25.73 19.95
C TYR A 237 -0.44 25.22 20.16
N GLY A 238 -0.79 24.77 21.38
CA GLY A 238 -2.12 24.27 21.73
C GLY A 238 -2.64 23.21 20.74
N LYS A 239 -3.88 23.37 20.26
CA LYS A 239 -4.49 22.46 19.27
C LYS A 239 -3.76 22.38 17.91
N ASN A 240 -2.88 23.33 17.60
CA ASN A 240 -2.16 23.40 16.34
C ASN A 240 -0.80 22.67 16.36
N GLY A 241 -0.34 22.17 17.50
CA GLY A 241 0.96 21.51 17.62
C GLY A 241 0.89 20.16 18.33
N ARG A 242 1.69 19.20 17.86
CA ARG A 242 1.89 17.90 18.49
C ARG A 242 3.35 17.45 18.36
N TYR A 243 3.84 16.68 19.32
CA TYR A 243 4.95 15.77 19.09
C TYR A 243 4.42 14.47 18.48
N LEU A 244 5.08 13.97 17.44
CA LEU A 244 4.81 12.67 16.84
C LEU A 244 6.06 11.79 16.93
N ASN A 245 5.92 10.58 17.45
CA ASN A 245 7.04 9.64 17.55
C ASN A 245 7.12 8.78 16.29
N ILE A 246 8.28 8.85 15.63
CA ILE A 246 8.58 8.12 14.40
C ILE A 246 9.62 7.04 14.70
N GLN A 247 9.25 5.78 14.52
CA GLN A 247 10.21 4.68 14.55
C GLN A 247 11.05 4.69 13.28
N VAL A 248 12.37 4.88 13.44
CA VAL A 248 13.35 4.94 12.36
C VAL A 248 14.20 3.67 12.40
N THR A 249 14.05 2.83 11.38
CA THR A 249 14.89 1.65 11.15
C THR A 249 15.99 1.98 10.14
N PHE A 250 17.23 1.77 10.53
CA PHE A 250 18.42 2.05 9.73
C PHE A 250 18.76 0.89 8.78
N ALA A 251 19.56 1.18 7.74
CA ALA A 251 20.06 0.15 6.81
C ALA A 251 20.82 -0.99 7.53
N GLY A 252 21.52 -0.69 8.62
CA GLY A 252 22.21 -1.67 9.47
C GLY A 252 21.32 -2.41 10.48
N GLY A 253 19.99 -2.30 10.41
CA GLY A 253 19.05 -3.07 11.23
C GLY A 253 18.76 -2.53 12.63
N ARG A 254 19.53 -1.56 13.14
CA ARG A 254 19.15 -0.80 14.36
C ARG A 254 17.84 -0.05 14.12
N THR A 255 16.97 -0.01 15.14
CA THR A 255 15.78 0.85 15.17
C THR A 255 15.86 1.77 16.39
N THR A 256 15.34 2.99 16.25
CA THR A 256 15.21 3.98 17.33
C THR A 256 13.91 4.76 17.17
N THR A 257 13.50 5.55 18.16
CA THR A 257 12.33 6.45 18.05
C THR A 257 12.81 7.89 17.94
N LEU A 258 12.18 8.68 17.06
CA LEU A 258 12.46 10.10 16.89
C LEU A 258 11.18 10.91 17.19
N SER A 259 11.20 11.73 18.24
CA SER A 259 10.12 12.66 18.54
C SER A 259 10.25 13.90 17.66
N VAL A 260 9.20 14.20 16.88
CA VAL A 260 9.16 15.30 15.91
C VAL A 260 8.10 16.33 16.32
N PRO A 261 8.47 17.57 16.69
CA PRO A 261 7.51 18.64 17.00
C PRO A 261 6.93 19.23 15.71
N VAL A 262 5.68 18.88 15.39
CA VAL A 262 4.97 19.33 14.20
C VAL A 262 3.88 20.33 14.55
N TYR A 263 3.88 21.46 13.84
CA TYR A 263 2.83 22.46 13.81
C TYR A 263 2.03 22.36 12.52
N VAL A 264 0.72 22.60 12.60
CA VAL A 264 -0.18 22.77 11.45
C VAL A 264 -0.74 24.20 11.50
N LYS A 265 -0.72 24.92 10.38
CA LYS A 265 -1.30 26.28 10.33
C LYS A 265 -2.82 26.25 10.28
N ASP A 266 -3.37 25.37 9.44
CA ASP A 266 -4.79 25.26 9.16
C ASP A 266 -5.22 23.79 9.34
N LEU A 267 -6.05 23.59 10.36
CA LEU A 267 -6.51 22.26 10.80
C LEU A 267 -7.50 21.65 9.81
N ALA A 268 -8.45 22.46 9.32
CA ALA A 268 -9.52 22.01 8.44
C ALA A 268 -8.99 21.56 7.06
N GLY A 269 -8.01 22.28 6.50
CA GLY A 269 -7.33 21.92 5.25
C GLY A 269 -6.06 21.09 5.43
N ALA A 270 -5.71 20.71 6.66
CA ALA A 270 -4.45 20.05 7.02
C ALA A 270 -3.19 20.71 6.41
N SER A 271 -3.19 22.04 6.33
CA SER A 271 -2.25 22.80 5.50
C SER A 271 -1.27 23.66 6.32
N GLY A 272 -0.11 23.93 5.73
CA GLY A 272 0.98 24.68 6.38
C GLY A 272 1.72 23.90 7.46
N LEU A 273 1.87 22.58 7.29
CA LEU A 273 2.69 21.71 8.13
C LEU A 273 4.15 22.21 8.23
N ARG A 274 4.69 22.27 9.45
CA ARG A 274 6.09 22.65 9.74
C ARG A 274 6.63 21.88 10.94
N VAL A 275 7.91 21.52 10.88
CA VAL A 275 8.68 21.11 12.06
C VAL A 275 9.14 22.38 12.77
N VAL A 276 8.76 22.54 14.04
CA VAL A 276 8.92 23.82 14.79
C VAL A 276 9.97 23.78 15.91
N GLY A 277 10.61 22.63 16.13
CA GLY A 277 11.72 22.46 17.06
C GLY A 277 12.71 21.42 16.58
N ASN A 278 13.82 21.27 17.30
CA ASN A 278 14.77 20.18 17.07
C ASN A 278 14.15 18.84 17.51
N VAL A 279 14.57 17.76 16.87
CA VAL A 279 14.10 16.39 17.20
C VAL A 279 14.82 15.82 18.41
N GLY A 280 14.15 14.92 19.14
CA GLY A 280 14.75 14.12 20.20
C GLY A 280 14.80 12.64 19.82
N GLU A 281 15.94 11.96 20.03
CA GLU A 281 16.01 10.50 19.95
C GLU A 281 15.53 9.90 21.28
N MET A 282 14.55 9.01 21.22
CA MET A 282 13.81 8.42 22.34
C MET A 282 13.97 6.89 22.34
N PRO A 283 13.83 6.21 23.49
CA PRO A 283 13.77 4.76 23.53
C PRO A 283 12.58 4.23 22.72
N LEU A 284 12.70 2.99 22.23
CA LEU A 284 11.58 2.28 21.61
C LEU A 284 10.45 2.08 22.62
N PRO A 285 9.17 2.27 22.23
CA PRO A 285 8.03 1.94 23.08
C PRO A 285 8.08 0.49 23.56
N ILE A 286 7.71 0.27 24.82
CA ILE A 286 7.62 -1.08 25.39
C ILE A 286 6.54 -1.84 24.63
N ARG A 287 6.91 -2.97 24.03
CA ARG A 287 5.95 -3.94 23.48
C ARG A 287 5.43 -4.79 24.63
N ASP A 288 4.15 -4.63 24.91
CA ASP A 288 3.46 -5.36 25.97
C ASP A 288 3.20 -6.83 25.59
N THR A 289 2.78 -7.64 26.56
CA THR A 289 2.34 -9.01 26.33
C THR A 289 0.95 -9.05 25.72
N ALA A 290 0.71 -9.95 24.77
CA ALA A 290 -0.64 -10.24 24.33
C ALA A 290 -1.42 -10.95 25.47
N PRO A 291 -2.68 -10.59 25.75
CA PRO A 291 -3.48 -11.37 26.69
C PRO A 291 -3.71 -12.78 26.14
N ALA A 292 -3.73 -13.77 27.03
CA ALA A 292 -4.22 -15.11 26.69
C ALA A 292 -5.70 -15.03 26.28
N LEU A 293 -6.13 -15.85 25.33
CA LEU A 293 -7.54 -15.92 24.99
C LEU A 293 -8.28 -16.74 26.05
N GLU A 294 -9.47 -16.29 26.44
CA GLU A 294 -10.39 -17.10 27.21
C GLU A 294 -10.76 -18.35 26.39
N LYS A 295 -10.24 -19.50 26.83
CA LYS A 295 -10.55 -20.79 26.23
C LYS A 295 -11.98 -21.15 26.57
N ARG A 296 -12.89 -20.94 25.61
CA ARG A 296 -14.13 -21.73 25.55
C ARG A 296 -13.73 -23.20 25.43
N GLU A 297 -14.60 -24.10 25.87
CA GLU A 297 -14.41 -25.56 25.72
C GLU A 297 -14.59 -25.96 24.24
N GLU A 298 -13.58 -25.66 23.43
CA GLU A 298 -13.51 -26.04 22.03
C GLU A 298 -13.09 -27.50 21.90
N VAL A 299 -14.03 -28.39 21.61
CA VAL A 299 -13.73 -29.78 21.28
C VAL A 299 -13.29 -29.88 19.82
N ILE A 300 -12.14 -30.52 19.58
CA ILE A 300 -11.63 -30.77 18.23
C ILE A 300 -12.11 -32.15 17.77
N ASP A 301 -12.90 -32.22 16.70
CA ASP A 301 -13.27 -33.49 16.08
C ASP A 301 -12.10 -34.00 15.23
N GLN A 302 -11.43 -35.05 15.72
CA GLN A 302 -10.26 -35.65 15.07
C GLN A 302 -10.64 -36.45 13.80
N GLU A 303 -11.83 -37.04 13.75
CA GLU A 303 -12.30 -37.83 12.59
C GLU A 303 -12.59 -36.88 11.42
N LEU A 304 -13.35 -35.81 11.67
CA LEU A 304 -13.60 -34.78 10.68
C LEU A 304 -12.31 -34.04 10.29
N SER A 305 -11.41 -33.77 11.23
CA SER A 305 -10.12 -33.14 10.94
C SER A 305 -9.28 -33.96 9.94
N ALA A 306 -9.19 -35.28 10.15
CA ALA A 306 -8.51 -36.19 9.23
C ALA A 306 -9.24 -36.25 7.88
N GLN A 307 -10.58 -36.40 7.89
CA GLN A 307 -11.38 -36.45 6.66
C GLN A 307 -11.18 -35.19 5.80
N LEU A 308 -11.28 -34.00 6.40
CA LEU A 308 -11.09 -32.74 5.69
C LEU A 308 -9.67 -32.60 5.14
N ARG A 309 -8.64 -32.97 5.92
CA ARG A 309 -7.23 -32.92 5.47
C ARG A 309 -7.03 -33.77 4.22
N ASP A 310 -7.48 -35.02 4.28
CA ASP A 310 -7.08 -36.06 3.33
C ASP A 310 -7.98 -36.10 2.08
N GLN A 311 -9.26 -35.70 2.18
CA GLN A 311 -10.23 -35.77 1.08
C GLN A 311 -10.52 -34.43 0.40
N VAL A 312 -10.51 -33.31 1.14
CA VAL A 312 -11.02 -32.01 0.66
C VAL A 312 -9.90 -30.98 0.52
N LEU A 313 -9.19 -30.71 1.62
CA LEU A 313 -8.31 -29.55 1.74
C LEU A 313 -7.06 -29.66 0.87
N ALA A 314 -6.47 -30.86 0.72
CA ALA A 314 -5.32 -31.05 -0.16
C ALA A 314 -5.63 -30.70 -1.64
N GLY A 315 -6.79 -31.14 -2.14
CA GLY A 315 -7.25 -30.83 -3.50
C GLY A 315 -7.65 -29.36 -3.65
N TYR A 316 -8.42 -28.85 -2.69
CA TYR A 316 -8.83 -27.44 -2.66
C TYR A 316 -7.63 -26.49 -2.65
N PHE A 317 -6.67 -26.64 -1.73
CA PHE A 317 -5.55 -25.71 -1.64
C PHE A 317 -4.68 -25.75 -2.89
N LYS A 318 -4.55 -26.90 -3.57
CA LYS A 318 -3.88 -26.98 -4.88
C LYS A 318 -4.58 -26.15 -5.96
N ALA A 319 -5.91 -26.25 -6.05
CA ALA A 319 -6.71 -25.45 -6.98
C ALA A 319 -6.70 -23.95 -6.61
N TRP A 320 -6.81 -23.64 -5.32
CA TRP A 320 -6.82 -22.29 -4.76
C TRP A 320 -5.47 -21.58 -4.98
N ALA A 321 -4.35 -22.29 -4.83
CA ALA A 321 -3.02 -21.77 -5.17
C ALA A 321 -2.95 -21.28 -6.62
N ALA A 322 -3.43 -22.10 -7.55
CA ALA A 322 -3.41 -21.84 -8.98
C ALA A 322 -4.48 -20.85 -9.47
N SER A 323 -5.45 -20.48 -8.61
CA SER A 323 -6.70 -19.81 -9.02
C SER A 323 -7.45 -20.58 -10.12
N ASP A 324 -7.42 -21.91 -10.08
CA ASP A 324 -8.19 -22.76 -10.99
C ASP A 324 -9.66 -22.78 -10.54
N THR A 325 -10.44 -21.81 -11.04
CA THR A 325 -11.87 -21.67 -10.73
C THR A 325 -12.70 -22.89 -11.13
N THR A 326 -12.24 -23.69 -12.11
CA THR A 326 -12.95 -24.90 -12.58
C THR A 326 -12.68 -26.10 -11.67
N ALA A 327 -11.49 -26.19 -11.09
CA ALA A 327 -11.21 -27.16 -10.03
C ALA A 327 -11.85 -26.73 -8.70
N LEU A 328 -11.88 -25.43 -8.37
CA LEU A 328 -12.43 -24.90 -7.12
C LEU A 328 -13.93 -25.22 -6.93
N THR A 329 -14.75 -25.18 -7.99
CA THR A 329 -16.18 -25.53 -7.91
C THR A 329 -16.45 -26.98 -7.49
N ARG A 330 -15.44 -27.86 -7.49
CA ARG A 330 -15.53 -29.24 -6.96
C ARG A 330 -15.36 -29.33 -5.45
N PHE A 331 -14.87 -28.27 -4.83
CA PHE A 331 -14.54 -28.20 -3.41
C PHE A 331 -15.32 -27.11 -2.66
N THR A 332 -15.96 -26.17 -3.35
CA THR A 332 -16.71 -25.04 -2.75
C THR A 332 -18.22 -25.21 -2.88
N THR A 333 -18.98 -24.64 -1.93
CA THR A 333 -20.44 -24.54 -2.07
C THR A 333 -20.83 -23.52 -3.16
N PRO A 334 -22.04 -23.60 -3.75
CA PRO A 334 -22.51 -22.60 -4.74
C PRO A 334 -22.63 -21.17 -4.17
N ASP A 335 -22.80 -21.04 -2.86
CA ASP A 335 -22.87 -19.78 -2.11
C ASP A 335 -21.55 -19.40 -1.41
N ALA A 336 -20.43 -20.01 -1.83
CA ALA A 336 -19.13 -19.76 -1.23
C ALA A 336 -18.65 -18.31 -1.46
N THR A 337 -17.88 -17.79 -0.49
CA THR A 337 -17.40 -16.40 -0.55
C THR A 337 -16.38 -16.19 -1.67
N THR A 338 -16.25 -14.93 -2.12
CA THR A 338 -15.22 -14.52 -3.10
C THR A 338 -13.82 -14.97 -2.68
N ALA A 339 -13.51 -14.99 -1.37
CA ALA A 339 -12.22 -15.46 -0.86
C ALA A 339 -12.00 -16.96 -1.11
N ALA A 340 -13.04 -17.79 -1.01
CA ALA A 340 -12.96 -19.23 -1.28
C ALA A 340 -12.80 -19.57 -2.76
N VAL A 341 -13.38 -18.77 -3.67
CA VAL A 341 -13.40 -19.07 -5.11
C VAL A 341 -12.34 -18.33 -5.96
N SER A 342 -11.67 -17.29 -5.43
CA SER A 342 -10.71 -16.50 -6.23
C SER A 342 -9.29 -17.08 -6.30
N GLY A 343 -8.83 -17.75 -5.25
CA GLY A 343 -7.45 -18.27 -5.17
C GLY A 343 -6.35 -17.21 -4.96
N LEU A 344 -5.10 -17.65 -5.15
CA LEU A 344 -3.87 -16.88 -4.91
C LEU A 344 -3.06 -16.54 -6.18
N ALA A 345 -3.60 -16.83 -7.37
CA ALA A 345 -3.00 -16.52 -8.68
C ALA A 345 -1.54 -16.98 -8.84
N GLY A 346 -1.15 -18.10 -8.23
CA GLY A 346 0.20 -18.66 -8.27
C GLY A 346 1.23 -17.95 -7.38
N ALA A 347 0.82 -16.99 -6.54
CA ALA A 347 1.74 -16.29 -5.62
C ALA A 347 2.37 -17.23 -4.57
N LEU A 348 1.65 -18.29 -4.19
CA LEU A 348 2.13 -19.43 -3.42
C LEU A 348 1.86 -20.71 -4.23
N THR A 349 2.73 -21.71 -4.09
CA THR A 349 2.70 -22.96 -4.85
C THR A 349 2.92 -24.17 -3.93
N ALA A 350 2.82 -25.39 -4.48
CA ALA A 350 3.10 -26.65 -3.76
C ALA A 350 2.52 -26.74 -2.32
N PRO A 351 1.21 -26.55 -2.11
CA PRO A 351 0.60 -26.66 -0.79
C PRO A 351 0.76 -28.06 -0.19
N VAL A 352 1.17 -28.10 1.08
CA VAL A 352 1.11 -29.27 1.95
C VAL A 352 0.28 -28.92 3.16
N VAL A 353 -0.89 -29.54 3.31
CA VAL A 353 -1.76 -29.35 4.48
C VAL A 353 -1.13 -30.10 5.66
N GLN A 354 -0.59 -29.36 6.63
CA GLN A 354 0.16 -29.91 7.76
C GLN A 354 -0.76 -30.28 8.93
N GLU A 355 -1.73 -29.42 9.22
CA GLU A 355 -2.60 -29.56 10.39
C GLU A 355 -4.01 -29.08 10.06
N VAL A 356 -5.00 -29.78 10.59
CA VAL A 356 -6.42 -29.43 10.50
C VAL A 356 -7.02 -29.65 11.89
N GLN A 357 -7.77 -28.69 12.38
CA GLN A 357 -8.57 -28.78 13.60
C GLN A 357 -9.99 -28.35 13.26
N ALA A 358 -10.87 -29.31 12.96
CA ALA A 358 -12.30 -29.09 12.85
C ALA A 358 -12.89 -28.91 14.26
N LEU A 359 -13.56 -27.78 14.49
CA LEU A 359 -14.17 -27.49 15.78
C LEU A 359 -15.56 -28.15 15.82
N ALA A 360 -15.78 -29.01 16.80
CA ALA A 360 -17.06 -29.66 17.00
C ALA A 360 -18.16 -28.63 17.38
N PRO A 361 -19.44 -28.93 17.16
CA PRO A 361 -20.54 -28.06 17.57
C PRO A 361 -20.53 -27.82 19.09
N GLU A 362 -20.99 -26.64 19.52
CA GLU A 362 -21.12 -26.33 20.95
C GLU A 362 -21.98 -27.38 21.67
N GLY A 363 -21.57 -27.77 22.88
CA GLY A 363 -22.19 -28.87 23.63
C GLY A 363 -21.73 -30.28 23.26
N THR A 364 -20.81 -30.44 22.29
CA THR A 364 -20.13 -31.73 22.08
C THR A 364 -19.20 -32.02 23.26
N GLU A 365 -19.33 -33.21 23.87
CA GLU A 365 -18.41 -33.63 24.94
C GLU A 365 -17.05 -34.08 24.40
N THR A 366 -15.97 -33.74 25.11
CA THR A 366 -14.61 -34.17 24.77
C THR A 366 -14.51 -35.69 24.64
N GLY A 367 -14.04 -36.17 23.49
CA GLY A 367 -13.86 -37.60 23.22
C GLY A 367 -15.11 -38.33 22.71
N LYS A 368 -16.27 -37.67 22.61
CA LYS A 368 -17.43 -38.22 21.88
C LYS A 368 -17.38 -37.83 20.41
N LYS A 369 -17.95 -38.68 19.55
CA LYS A 369 -18.10 -38.41 18.11
C LYS A 369 -19.15 -37.32 17.90
N ALA A 370 -18.79 -36.24 17.20
CA ALA A 370 -19.77 -35.23 16.82
C ALA A 370 -20.71 -35.76 15.73
N THR A 371 -21.93 -35.23 15.68
CA THR A 371 -22.90 -35.52 14.61
C THR A 371 -23.25 -34.23 13.91
N TYR A 372 -23.23 -34.25 12.58
CA TYR A 372 -23.39 -33.06 11.74
C TYR A 372 -24.63 -33.20 10.85
N THR A 373 -25.54 -32.23 10.92
CA THR A 373 -26.73 -32.18 10.04
C THR A 373 -26.36 -31.67 8.65
N GLN A 374 -27.18 -32.00 7.63
CA GLN A 374 -26.98 -31.47 6.29
C GLN A 374 -27.24 -29.95 6.28
N GLY A 375 -26.38 -29.19 5.60
CA GLY A 375 -26.37 -27.73 5.60
C GLY A 375 -25.62 -27.11 6.79
N GLN A 376 -25.18 -27.90 7.77
CA GLN A 376 -24.45 -27.40 8.92
C GLN A 376 -23.06 -26.88 8.54
N ALA A 377 -22.79 -25.63 8.89
CA ALA A 377 -21.48 -25.03 8.79
C ALA A 377 -20.61 -25.42 9.99
N VAL A 378 -19.35 -25.78 9.73
CA VAL A 378 -18.36 -26.18 10.72
C VAL A 378 -17.09 -25.36 10.52
N PRO A 379 -16.61 -24.61 11.53
CA PRO A 379 -15.34 -23.90 11.44
C PRO A 379 -14.18 -24.87 11.65
N ALA A 380 -13.12 -24.72 10.84
CA ALA A 380 -11.88 -25.46 10.94
C ALA A 380 -10.68 -24.49 10.92
N ARG A 381 -9.66 -24.79 11.72
CA ARG A 381 -8.35 -24.13 11.66
C ARG A 381 -7.43 -25.01 10.82
N VAL A 382 -6.79 -24.45 9.81
CA VAL A 382 -5.96 -25.20 8.87
C VAL A 382 -4.59 -24.54 8.73
N THR A 383 -3.53 -25.33 8.86
CA THR A 383 -2.16 -24.90 8.65
C THR A 383 -1.61 -25.55 7.39
N VAL A 384 -1.12 -24.73 6.46
CA VAL A 384 -0.56 -25.15 5.18
C VAL A 384 0.89 -24.67 5.10
N VAL A 385 1.79 -25.55 4.68
CA VAL A 385 3.14 -25.18 4.25
C VAL A 385 3.11 -24.98 2.75
N TRP A 386 3.60 -23.84 2.29
CA TRP A 386 3.61 -23.44 0.89
C TRP A 386 5.04 -23.38 0.35
N GLY A 387 5.24 -23.72 -0.91
CA GLY A 387 6.41 -23.31 -1.68
C GLY A 387 6.25 -21.89 -2.24
N GLY A 388 7.38 -21.23 -2.50
CA GLY A 388 7.43 -19.93 -3.16
C GLY A 388 7.20 -18.73 -2.24
N GLY A 389 6.73 -17.62 -2.80
CA GLY A 389 6.57 -16.35 -2.09
C GLY A 389 7.85 -15.50 -1.94
N GLY A 390 8.96 -15.88 -2.59
CA GLY A 390 10.12 -15.02 -2.82
C GLY A 390 10.04 -14.27 -4.16
N GLY A 391 11.08 -13.49 -4.48
CA GLY A 391 11.30 -12.96 -5.83
C GLY A 391 11.43 -14.08 -6.88
N GLU A 392 11.50 -13.74 -8.17
CA GLU A 392 11.45 -14.75 -9.24
C GLU A 392 12.49 -15.86 -9.10
N ASP A 393 13.69 -15.53 -8.60
CA ASP A 393 14.80 -16.45 -8.38
C ASP A 393 14.63 -17.38 -7.16
N ALA A 394 13.70 -17.08 -6.24
CA ALA A 394 13.55 -17.77 -4.95
C ALA A 394 12.29 -18.65 -4.85
N LYS A 395 11.58 -18.88 -5.97
CA LYS A 395 10.27 -19.56 -5.98
C LYS A 395 10.31 -21.05 -5.60
N ALA A 396 11.48 -21.68 -5.52
CA ALA A 396 11.62 -23.13 -5.27
C ALA A 396 12.13 -23.52 -3.86
N GLU A 397 12.89 -22.66 -3.16
CA GLU A 397 13.54 -23.02 -1.88
C GLU A 397 12.83 -22.45 -0.64
N VAL A 398 11.91 -21.50 -0.80
CA VAL A 398 11.23 -20.87 0.34
C VAL A 398 10.00 -21.69 0.76
N ALA A 399 10.03 -22.22 1.99
CA ALA A 399 8.90 -22.87 2.64
C ALA A 399 8.17 -21.90 3.59
N LEU A 400 6.90 -21.58 3.31
CA LEU A 400 6.10 -20.62 4.07
C LEU A 400 4.95 -21.32 4.80
N LYS A 401 5.07 -21.45 6.13
CA LYS A 401 3.94 -21.87 6.99
C LYS A 401 2.90 -20.75 7.08
N ARG A 402 1.64 -21.04 6.76
CA ARG A 402 0.49 -20.11 6.85
C ARG A 402 -0.72 -20.83 7.44
N SER A 403 -1.46 -20.15 8.30
CA SER A 403 -2.66 -20.70 8.92
C SER A 403 -3.91 -19.91 8.51
N TYR A 404 -5.02 -20.62 8.39
CA TYR A 404 -6.29 -20.16 7.85
C TYR A 404 -7.44 -20.60 8.77
N ARG A 405 -8.50 -19.80 8.80
CA ARG A 405 -9.82 -20.21 9.28
C ARG A 405 -10.65 -20.56 8.05
N VAL A 406 -11.18 -21.78 8.00
CA VAL A 406 -11.99 -22.29 6.90
C VAL A 406 -13.37 -22.64 7.46
N THR A 407 -14.43 -22.28 6.74
CA THR A 407 -15.78 -22.75 7.06
C THR A 407 -16.16 -23.80 6.04
N VAL A 408 -16.38 -25.03 6.48
CA VAL A 408 -16.91 -26.12 5.64
C VAL A 408 -18.40 -26.32 5.93
N VAL A 409 -19.12 -26.91 5.00
CA VAL A 409 -20.55 -27.22 5.10
C VAL A 409 -20.75 -28.69 4.76
N ASN A 410 -21.51 -29.40 5.60
CA ASN A 410 -21.91 -30.78 5.32
C ASN A 410 -23.02 -30.80 4.26
N THR A 411 -22.82 -31.51 3.15
CA THR A 411 -23.80 -31.63 2.05
C THR A 411 -24.13 -33.11 1.80
N ALA A 412 -25.16 -33.39 1.00
CA ALA A 412 -25.46 -34.76 0.57
C ALA A 412 -24.30 -35.41 -0.21
N GLN A 413 -23.40 -34.60 -0.79
CA GLN A 413 -22.22 -35.03 -1.54
C GLN A 413 -20.93 -35.05 -0.68
N GLY A 414 -21.01 -34.76 0.62
CA GLY A 414 -19.86 -34.64 1.52
C GLY A 414 -19.53 -33.19 1.89
N TRP A 415 -18.28 -32.91 2.25
CA TRP A 415 -17.87 -31.62 2.80
C TRP A 415 -17.38 -30.64 1.74
N PHE A 416 -17.95 -29.44 1.73
CA PHE A 416 -17.60 -28.36 0.79
C PHE A 416 -17.24 -27.08 1.54
N ILE A 417 -16.34 -26.28 0.99
CA ILE A 417 -15.84 -25.04 1.58
C ILE A 417 -16.76 -23.88 1.21
N LYS A 418 -17.21 -23.15 2.24
CA LYS A 418 -18.05 -21.96 2.11
C LYS A 418 -17.27 -20.66 2.30
N ASP A 419 -16.26 -20.64 3.18
CA ASP A 419 -15.42 -19.46 3.39
C ASP A 419 -13.98 -19.82 3.75
N ILE A 420 -13.04 -18.90 3.48
CA ILE A 420 -11.65 -18.96 3.93
C ILE A 420 -11.15 -17.57 4.33
N ARG A 421 -10.49 -17.49 5.48
CA ARG A 421 -9.90 -16.25 6.03
C ARG A 421 -8.47 -16.52 6.47
N GLY A 422 -7.58 -15.56 6.21
CA GLY A 422 -6.19 -15.63 6.68
C GLY A 422 -6.07 -15.49 8.20
N GLY A 423 -5.04 -16.12 8.76
CA GLY A 423 -4.66 -16.04 10.16
C GLY A 423 -5.51 -16.91 11.09
N VAL A 424 -4.84 -17.44 12.11
CA VAL A 424 -5.43 -18.07 13.31
C VAL A 424 -4.83 -17.32 14.51
N MET A 425 -5.61 -17.14 15.57
CA MET A 425 -5.16 -16.44 16.78
C MET A 425 -4.32 -17.40 17.64
N ASP A 426 -3.29 -16.88 18.33
CA ASP A 426 -2.60 -17.64 19.37
C ASP A 426 -3.47 -17.62 20.64
N PRO A 427 -3.93 -18.78 21.16
CA PRO A 427 -4.69 -18.83 22.41
C PRO A 427 -3.83 -18.59 23.65
N THR A 428 -2.50 -18.66 23.54
CA THR A 428 -1.55 -18.57 24.66
C THR A 428 -1.28 -17.13 25.06
N GLY A 429 -1.10 -16.24 24.08
CA GLY A 429 -0.67 -14.87 24.32
C GLY A 429 0.78 -14.80 24.81
N GLY A 430 1.11 -13.76 25.58
CA GLY A 430 2.45 -13.51 26.10
C GLY A 430 3.34 -12.69 25.16
N ARG A 431 4.67 -12.79 25.37
CA ARG A 431 5.72 -12.24 24.51
C ARG A 431 6.54 -13.39 23.93
N ALA A 432 6.79 -13.36 22.63
CA ALA A 432 7.58 -14.38 21.93
C ALA A 432 9.11 -14.28 22.20
N ASP A 433 9.57 -13.15 22.71
CA ASP A 433 10.97 -12.83 23.03
C ASP A 433 11.29 -12.90 24.54
N THR A 434 10.29 -13.20 25.38
CA THR A 434 10.55 -13.68 26.74
C THR A 434 10.90 -15.16 26.66
N PRO A 435 12.07 -15.62 27.17
CA PRO A 435 12.35 -17.04 27.24
C PRO A 435 11.32 -17.71 28.15
N THR A 436 10.46 -18.57 27.60
CA THR A 436 9.58 -19.42 28.40
C THR A 436 10.43 -20.25 29.33
N ALA A 437 10.38 -19.94 30.63
CA ALA A 437 10.88 -20.86 31.65
C ALA A 437 10.15 -22.18 31.43
N ALA A 438 10.90 -23.25 31.11
CA ALA A 438 10.34 -24.52 30.73
C ALA A 438 9.30 -24.96 31.77
N SER A 439 8.08 -25.29 31.32
CA SER A 439 7.05 -25.84 32.20
C SER A 439 7.66 -27.02 32.96
N PRO A 440 7.48 -27.10 34.30
CA PRO A 440 8.17 -28.10 35.10
C PRO A 440 7.82 -29.49 34.59
N THR A 441 8.84 -30.22 34.15
CA THR A 441 8.72 -31.61 33.72
C THR A 441 7.98 -32.39 34.79
N ALA A 442 6.88 -33.04 34.42
CA ALA A 442 6.12 -33.85 35.36
C ALA A 442 7.01 -34.94 35.95
N THR A 443 7.36 -34.81 37.23
CA THR A 443 8.12 -35.81 37.98
C THR A 443 7.32 -37.11 37.97
N PRO A 444 7.88 -38.24 37.48
CA PRO A 444 7.17 -39.52 37.52
C PRO A 444 6.91 -39.92 38.96
N ALA A 445 5.64 -40.09 39.33
CA ALA A 445 5.28 -40.71 40.58
C ALA A 445 5.66 -42.21 40.52
N SER A 446 6.63 -42.61 41.34
CA SER A 446 6.87 -44.01 41.68
C SER A 446 7.05 -44.08 43.18
N GLY A 447 6.02 -44.59 43.87
CA GLY A 447 6.03 -44.69 45.32
C GLY A 447 6.68 -45.99 45.79
N ALA A 448 7.41 -45.91 46.91
CA ALA A 448 7.51 -46.99 47.89
C ALA A 448 8.07 -46.44 49.22
N SER A 449 7.38 -46.78 50.31
CA SER A 449 7.92 -47.01 51.66
C SER A 449 8.85 -45.95 52.32
N ALA A 450 8.30 -45.28 53.34
CA ALA A 450 9.12 -44.79 54.47
C ALA A 450 9.74 -45.98 55.23
N PRO A 451 10.85 -45.77 55.97
CA PRO A 451 10.67 -45.50 57.41
C PRO A 451 11.69 -44.54 58.06
N SER A 452 11.24 -43.92 59.16
CA SER A 452 11.96 -43.61 60.41
C SER A 452 13.39 -43.00 60.42
N ALA A 453 13.53 -41.84 61.07
CA ALA A 453 14.80 -41.30 61.62
C ALA A 453 15.32 -42.18 62.80
N PRO A 454 16.60 -42.11 63.27
CA PRO A 454 17.20 -40.89 63.86
C PRO A 454 18.76 -40.70 63.80
N SER A 455 19.22 -39.56 64.35
CA SER A 455 20.53 -39.29 65.00
C SER A 455 21.86 -39.29 64.22
N GLY A 456 22.71 -38.28 64.48
CA GLY A 456 24.13 -38.25 64.08
C GLY A 456 24.82 -36.87 64.22
N SER A 457 25.45 -36.60 65.37
CA SER A 457 26.12 -35.33 65.71
C SER A 457 27.38 -35.00 64.89
N ALA A 458 27.65 -33.70 64.66
CA ALA A 458 28.82 -33.01 65.25
C ALA A 458 28.87 -31.49 64.94
N SER A 459 29.13 -30.69 65.98
CA SER A 459 29.66 -29.31 65.92
C SER A 459 30.94 -29.33 66.79
N PRO A 460 31.96 -28.47 66.56
CA PRO A 460 31.92 -27.11 67.16
C PRO A 460 32.71 -26.02 66.39
N GLY A 461 32.58 -24.74 66.77
CA GLY A 461 33.51 -23.69 66.27
C GLY A 461 33.15 -22.20 66.38
N LEU A 462 32.45 -21.73 67.41
CA LEU A 462 32.39 -20.31 67.82
C LEU A 462 33.30 -20.11 69.04
N PRO A 463 33.92 -18.93 69.31
CA PRO A 463 33.25 -17.66 69.73
C PRO A 463 33.98 -16.35 69.28
N ALA A 464 33.62 -15.10 69.63
CA ALA A 464 32.35 -14.43 70.00
C ALA A 464 32.49 -12.88 69.91
N ALA A 465 31.36 -12.19 69.81
CA ALA A 465 30.88 -10.94 70.47
C ALA A 465 31.88 -9.96 71.19
N PRO A 466 31.58 -8.64 71.36
CA PRO A 466 30.23 -8.12 71.63
C PRO A 466 29.81 -6.72 71.10
N LYS A 467 28.51 -6.42 71.29
CA LYS A 467 27.85 -5.08 71.26
C LYS A 467 28.02 -4.41 72.64
N PRO A 468 28.02 -3.06 72.77
CA PRO A 468 26.81 -2.22 72.71
C PRO A 468 27.05 -0.97 71.82
N ALA A 469 26.36 0.19 71.84
CA ALA A 469 25.27 0.73 72.67
C ALA A 469 24.28 1.59 71.82
N ALA A 470 23.85 2.77 72.31
CA ALA A 470 23.03 3.77 71.63
C ALA A 470 23.51 5.21 71.97
N SER A 471 23.24 6.21 71.11
CA SER A 471 23.11 7.64 71.47
C SER A 471 22.49 8.48 70.33
N GLN A 472 22.07 9.71 70.68
CA GLN A 472 21.05 10.55 70.01
C GLN A 472 21.62 11.63 69.04
N PRO A 473 20.78 12.48 68.37
CA PRO A 473 21.14 13.27 67.18
C PRO A 473 21.42 14.78 67.46
N ALA A 474 21.30 15.62 66.40
CA ALA A 474 21.43 17.10 66.31
C ALA A 474 22.80 17.57 65.76
N PRO A 475 22.93 18.79 65.18
CA PRO A 475 22.00 19.92 65.10
C PRO A 475 20.94 19.83 63.98
#